data_AF-A0A843JAW3-F1
#
_entry.id   AF-A0A843JAW3-F1
#
_cell.length_a   1.000
_cell.length_b   1.000
_cell.length_c   1.000
_cell.angle_alpha   90.00
_cell.angle_beta   90.00
_cell.angle_gamma   90.00
#
_symmetry.space_group_name_H-M   'P 1'
#
loop_
_entity.id
_entity.type
_entity.pdbx_description
1 polymer ?
#
loop_
_entity_poly.entity_id
_entity_poly.type
_entity_poly.pdbx_seq_one_letter_code
_entity_poly.pdbx_strand_id
1 'polypeptide(L)'
;MADIPYNSPKAICTASQIRSKLDQKLKMKLKEQRIVGPLDPYIIRACDEGFFDIDTRDELLKVSRYCDNVLLSSDFSNIPEFDVLVGWSKLIDEL
;
A
#
# COMPACT_ATOMS: atom_id res chain seq x y z
N MET A 1 2.34 -7.23 29.68
CA MET A 1 2.25 -7.77 28.31
C MET A 1 1.36 -6.82 27.55
N ALA A 2 1.83 -6.20 26.47
CA ALA A 2 0.97 -5.38 25.61
C ALA A 2 0.06 -6.35 24.86
N ASP A 3 -1.24 -6.31 25.17
CA ASP A 3 -2.24 -7.06 24.42
C ASP A 3 -2.13 -6.64 22.97
N ILE A 4 -1.68 -7.56 22.13
CA ILE A 4 -1.72 -7.35 20.69
C ILE A 4 -3.22 -7.33 20.36
N PRO A 5 -3.79 -6.21 19.88
CA PRO A 5 -5.24 -6.10 19.68
C PRO A 5 -5.69 -7.24 18.77
N TYR A 6 -6.85 -7.84 19.04
CA TYR A 6 -7.40 -9.00 18.29
C TYR A 6 -7.51 -8.76 16.76
N ASN A 7 -7.41 -7.50 16.33
CA ASN A 7 -7.37 -7.05 14.93
C ASN A 7 -5.97 -7.10 14.28
N SER A 8 -4.90 -7.32 15.04
CA SER A 8 -3.52 -7.23 14.56
C SER A 8 -3.15 -8.29 13.51
N PRO A 9 -3.54 -9.58 13.59
CA PRO A 9 -3.12 -10.53 12.58
C PRO A 9 -3.87 -10.29 11.26
N LYS A 10 -5.14 -9.86 11.36
CA LYS A 10 -5.95 -9.48 10.19
C LYS A 10 -5.38 -8.23 9.52
N ALA A 11 -5.05 -7.20 10.29
CA ALA A 11 -4.46 -5.97 9.77
C ALA A 11 -3.12 -6.24 9.07
N ILE A 12 -2.23 -7.05 9.68
CA ILE A 12 -0.96 -7.47 9.06
C ILE A 12 -1.21 -8.20 7.74
N CYS A 13 -2.12 -9.18 7.73
CA CYS A 13 -2.44 -9.93 6.53
C CYS A 13 -2.99 -9.03 5.42
N THR A 14 -3.94 -8.15 5.75
CA THR A 14 -4.54 -7.22 4.78
C THR A 14 -3.51 -6.23 4.25
N ALA A 15 -2.70 -5.61 5.12
CA ALA A 15 -1.61 -4.72 4.72
C ALA A 15 -0.59 -5.45 3.81
N SER A 16 -0.22 -6.69 4.13
CA SER A 16 0.67 -7.51 3.32
C SER A 16 0.11 -7.79 1.93
N GLN A 17 -1.18 -8.12 1.84
CA GLN A 17 -1.87 -8.39 0.57
C GLN A 17 -1.96 -7.13 -0.31
N ILE A 18 -2.38 -6.01 0.27
CA ILE A 18 -2.47 -4.72 -0.44
C ILE A 18 -1.08 -4.28 -0.92
N ARG A 19 -0.07 -4.33 -0.04
CA ARG A 19 1.32 -3.98 -0.38
C ARG A 19 1.87 -4.84 -1.50
N SER A 20 1.66 -6.16 -1.44
CA SER A 20 2.11 -7.11 -2.46
C SER A 20 1.46 -6.82 -3.82
N LYS A 21 0.16 -6.50 -3.83
CA LYS A 21 -0.56 -6.14 -5.05
C LYS A 21 -0.02 -4.84 -5.66
N LEU A 22 0.17 -3.80 -4.85
CA LEU A 22 0.72 -2.52 -5.30
C LEU A 22 2.15 -2.69 -5.84
N ASP A 23 3.00 -3.44 -5.15
CA ASP A 23 4.36 -3.77 -5.58
C ASP A 23 4.37 -4.47 -6.95
N GLN A 24 3.49 -5.45 -7.18
CA GLN A 24 3.37 -6.13 -8.47
C GLN A 24 2.97 -5.17 -9.59
N LYS A 25 1.97 -4.32 -9.36
CA LYS A 25 1.49 -3.35 -10.36
C LYS A 25 2.57 -2.33 -10.71
N LEU A 26 3.27 -1.78 -9.72
CA LEU A 26 4.36 -0.83 -9.93
C LEU A 26 5.53 -1.47 -10.70
N LYS A 27 5.91 -2.72 -10.38
CA LYS A 27 6.93 -3.46 -11.15
C LYS A 27 6.54 -3.61 -12.61
N MET A 28 5.29 -3.95 -12.89
CA MET A 28 4.81 -4.11 -14.27
C MET A 28 4.83 -2.78 -15.03
N LYS A 29 4.36 -1.69 -14.42
CA LYS A 29 4.34 -0.35 -15.03
C LYS A 29 5.74 0.18 -15.31
N LEU A 30 6.62 0.11 -14.31
CA LEU A 30 7.99 0.62 -14.36
C LEU A 30 8.96 -0.36 -15.04
N LYS A 31 8.49 -1.55 -15.45
CA LYS A 31 9.30 -2.64 -16.02
C LYS A 31 10.49 -3.04 -15.14
N GLU A 32 10.29 -3.00 -13.83
CA GLU A 32 11.30 -3.35 -12.82
C GLU A 32 11.22 -4.85 -12.49
N GLN A 33 12.36 -5.53 -12.49
CA GLN A 33 12.41 -6.93 -12.02
C GLN A 33 12.16 -7.03 -10.52
N ARG A 34 12.57 -6.00 -9.76
CA ARG A 34 12.45 -5.97 -8.31
C ARG A 34 12.36 -4.54 -7.78
N ILE A 35 11.46 -4.31 -6.84
CA ILE A 35 11.42 -3.11 -6.00
C ILE A 35 12.07 -3.45 -4.66
N VAL A 36 12.96 -2.58 -4.18
CA VAL A 36 13.66 -2.75 -2.89
C VAL A 36 13.41 -1.51 -2.05
N GLY A 37 12.92 -1.73 -0.82
CA GLY A 37 12.62 -0.64 0.12
C GLY A 37 11.16 -0.16 0.06
N PRO A 38 10.91 1.11 0.42
CA PRO A 38 9.57 1.69 0.46
C PRO A 38 9.00 1.89 -0.96
N LEU A 39 7.67 1.87 -1.09
CA LEU A 39 7.00 2.02 -2.39
C LEU A 39 6.87 3.48 -2.83
N ASP A 40 6.93 4.45 -1.89
CA ASP A 40 6.74 5.88 -2.17
C ASP A 40 7.56 6.41 -3.37
N PRO A 41 8.89 6.16 -3.47
CA PRO A 41 9.67 6.66 -4.61
C PRO A 41 9.23 6.08 -5.96
N TYR A 42 8.76 4.84 -5.96
CA TYR A 42 8.29 4.15 -7.16
C TYR A 42 6.90 4.65 -7.58
N ILE A 43 6.04 4.99 -6.63
CA ILE A 43 4.74 5.60 -6.87
C ILE A 43 4.93 6.99 -7.48
N ILE A 44 5.81 7.81 -6.89
CA ILE A 44 6.11 9.16 -7.40
C ILE A 44 6.65 9.06 -8.83
N ARG A 45 7.65 8.20 -9.06
CA ARG A 45 8.21 8.00 -10.40
C ARG A 45 7.17 7.54 -11.41
N ALA A 46 6.27 6.62 -11.04
CA ALA A 46 5.23 6.16 -11.94
C ALA A 46 4.21 7.26 -12.29
N CYS A 47 3.93 8.17 -11.36
CA CYS A 47 3.15 9.38 -11.64
C CYS A 47 3.90 10.33 -12.58
N ASP A 48 5.19 10.56 -12.35
CA ASP A 48 6.02 11.46 -13.17
C ASP A 48 6.18 10.95 -14.61
N GLU A 49 6.17 9.63 -14.81
CA GLU A 49 6.14 8.97 -16.13
C GLU A 49 4.75 8.98 -16.79
N GLY A 50 3.72 9.48 -16.10
CA GLY A 50 2.36 9.65 -16.63
C GLY A 50 1.52 8.37 -16.64
N PHE A 51 1.84 7.36 -15.82
CA PHE A 51 1.05 6.13 -15.75
C PHE A 51 -0.31 6.32 -15.05
N PHE A 52 -0.42 7.34 -14.21
CA PHE A 52 -1.63 7.75 -13.50
C PHE A 52 -1.49 9.21 -13.05
N ASP A 53 -2.58 9.82 -12.62
CA ASP A 53 -2.65 11.23 -12.24
C ASP A 53 -2.19 11.50 -10.79
N ILE A 54 -2.12 12.79 -10.46
CA ILE A 54 -1.69 13.28 -9.14
C ILE A 54 -2.63 12.81 -8.02
N ASP A 55 -3.93 12.74 -8.29
CA ASP A 55 -4.92 12.31 -7.30
C ASP A 55 -4.74 10.81 -6.97
N THR A 56 -4.52 9.98 -7.99
CA THR A 56 -4.19 8.56 -7.82
C THR A 56 -2.88 8.39 -7.08
N ARG A 57 -1.84 9.18 -7.40
CA ARG A 57 -0.56 9.17 -6.68
C ARG A 57 -0.77 9.40 -5.19
N ASP A 58 -1.52 10.43 -4.81
CA ASP A 58 -1.70 10.80 -3.42
C ASP A 58 -2.45 9.74 -2.63
N GLU A 59 -3.44 9.07 -3.23
CA GLU A 59 -4.10 7.90 -2.63
C GLU A 59 -3.15 6.71 -2.49
N LEU A 60 -2.36 6.39 -3.52
CA LEU A 60 -1.39 5.29 -3.45
C LEU A 60 -0.30 5.54 -2.40
N LEU A 61 0.11 6.78 -2.18
CA LEU A 61 1.02 7.15 -1.09
C LEU A 61 0.40 6.92 0.28
N LYS A 62 -0.91 7.18 0.46
CA LYS A 62 -1.62 6.84 1.70
C LYS A 62 -1.63 5.33 1.93
N VAL A 63 -1.89 4.55 0.88
CA VAL A 63 -1.85 3.08 0.93
C VAL A 63 -0.48 2.58 1.35
N SER A 64 0.58 3.09 0.71
CA SER A 64 1.97 2.72 0.98
C SER A 64 2.32 2.96 2.46
N ARG A 65 2.01 4.15 2.98
CA ARG A 65 2.24 4.52 4.38
C ARG A 65 1.45 3.66 5.36
N TYR A 66 0.18 3.37 5.07
CA TYR A 66 -0.61 2.44 5.88
C TYR A 66 0.08 1.07 5.96
N CYS A 67 0.52 0.53 4.83
CA CYS A 67 1.19 -0.76 4.79
C CYS A 67 2.49 -0.74 5.62
N ASP A 68 3.31 0.30 5.45
CA ASP A 68 4.57 0.42 6.18
C ASP A 68 4.35 0.60 7.70
N ASN A 69 3.35 1.39 8.12
CA ASN A 69 3.01 1.57 9.53
C ASN A 69 2.57 0.25 10.20
N VAL A 70 1.71 -0.51 9.53
CA VAL A 70 1.21 -1.80 10.05
C VAL A 70 2.33 -2.86 10.07
N LEU A 71 3.14 -2.94 9.01
CA LEU A 71 4.10 -4.03 8.84
C LEU A 71 5.44 -3.78 9.55
N LEU A 72 5.92 -2.54 9.59
CA LEU A 72 7.22 -2.20 10.17
C LEU A 72 7.10 -1.74 11.61
N SER A 73 6.07 -0.93 11.90
CA SER A 73 5.90 -0.32 13.23
C SER A 73 4.91 -1.07 14.11
N SER A 74 4.21 -2.09 13.57
CA SER A 74 3.12 -2.79 14.26
C SER A 74 2.08 -1.82 14.83
N ASP A 75 1.87 -0.69 14.15
CA ASP A 75 0.91 0.32 14.58
C ASP A 75 -0.50 -0.08 14.14
N PHE A 76 -1.31 -0.52 15.09
CA PHE A 76 -2.70 -0.91 14.90
C PHE A 76 -3.69 0.16 15.37
N SER A 77 -3.20 1.34 15.74
CA SER A 77 -4.00 2.39 16.38
C SER A 77 -4.97 3.05 15.40
N ASN A 78 -4.64 3.01 14.09
CA ASN A 78 -5.38 3.69 13.03
C ASN A 78 -5.61 2.75 11.83
N ILE A 79 -6.30 1.63 12.06
CA ILE A 79 -6.70 0.73 10.97
C ILE A 79 -7.88 1.37 10.23
N PRO A 80 -7.80 1.58 8.90
CA PRO A 80 -8.90 2.12 8.11
C PRO A 80 -10.13 1.21 8.15
N GLU A 81 -11.30 1.81 7.91
CA GLU A 81 -12.54 1.05 7.73
C GLU A 81 -12.44 0.10 6.53
N PHE A 82 -13.22 -0.99 6.58
CA PHE A 82 -13.16 -2.04 5.56
C PHE A 82 -13.45 -1.50 4.15
N ASP A 83 -14.42 -0.58 4.00
CA ASP A 83 -14.78 -0.01 2.70
C ASP A 83 -13.62 0.80 2.09
N VAL A 84 -12.81 1.47 2.92
CA VAL A 84 -11.60 2.17 2.49
C VAL A 84 -10.57 1.16 1.96
N LEU A 85 -10.35 0.06 2.68
CA LEU A 85 -9.43 -1.00 2.26
C LEU A 85 -9.87 -1.65 0.94
N VAL A 86 -11.17 -1.87 0.75
CA VAL A 86 -11.73 -2.35 -0.51
C VAL A 86 -11.53 -1.34 -1.63
N GLY A 87 -11.77 -0.04 -1.37
CA GLY A 87 -11.53 1.04 -2.32
C GLY A 87 -10.07 1.07 -2.79
N TRP A 88 -9.12 0.97 -1.86
CA TRP A 88 -7.70 0.89 -2.19
C TRP A 88 -7.34 -0.34 -3.02
N SER A 89 -7.90 -1.52 -2.72
CA SER A 89 -7.65 -2.69 -3.56
C SER A 89 -8.15 -2.48 -5.00
N LYS A 90 -9.33 -1.87 -5.18
CA LYS A 90 -9.88 -1.60 -6.51
C LYS A 90 -9.04 -0.58 -7.28
N LEU A 91 -8.64 0.50 -6.62
CA LEU A 91 -7.73 1.50 -7.17
C LEU A 91 -6.45 0.85 -7.71
N ILE A 92 -5.84 -0.05 -6.94
CA ILE A 92 -4.63 -0.77 -7.36
C ILE A 92 -4.91 -1.71 -8.54
N ASP A 93 -6.07 -2.37 -8.57
CA ASP A 93 -6.45 -3.26 -9.67
C ASP A 93 -6.60 -2.52 -11.01
N GLU A 94 -7.02 -1.26 -10.96
CA GLU A 94 -7.23 -0.37 -12.12
C GLU A 94 -5.94 0.24 -12.67
N LEU A 95 -4.82 0.18 -11.93
CA LEU A 95 -3.47 0.47 -12.45
C LEU A 95 -3.08 -0.52 -13.54
#